data_AF-A0A1J0GIN0-F1
#
_entry.id   AF-A0A1J0GIN0-F1
#
_cell.length_a   1.000
_cell.length_b   1.000
_cell.length_c   1.000
_cell.angle_alpha   90.00
_cell.angle_beta   90.00
_cell.angle_gamma   90.00
#
_symmetry.space_group_name_H-M   'P 1'
#
loop_
_entity.id
_entity.type
_entity.pdbx_description
1 polymer ?
#
loop_
_entity_poly.entity_id
_entity_poly.type
_entity_poly.pdbx_seq_one_letter_code
_entity_poly.pdbx_strand_id
1 'polypeptide(L)'
;MTNMAYYLGFIMVLLRISAFFMSIPIFFPKSAPALLKVGFCAVFTFIIMPGINYQNVNLITNNGTLIIFSLAEVVTGLMLGYLTKFCFYSAQMAGQLMDFQIGFSMMSMFDPISNENVTLLGNLLYWVSMVMFFVVDGHHMLIRAIIDSFNNVEIGKFILSQQTSMMMLKVFIEFFTLGLKIAIPIILIIIITDLSIGLVSRTVPQLNVMILGMPIKIVIGLACFSLVLPAAITLIVNSFYTIPDIIKGLYKVIPLLVFVSSDSGEKTEDATPKKKSDSKKKGQVAKSKELSSTTTLLTVTILMMTLGAYTLDNLKGIVILFLNNYLTFTLTEYTFKTVLLVSVMKFGILILPIVVPIMIMGIVASLMQSGFIFTGEPLKPDLKKLNPISGFKKIFSMRSVVDLIKNLTIVTLISVIAYKFVKNNYMQIMNYGSLKIEAILAAFGSLVIDIFFKIAIVMLIISVIDFAYQKYKHNKELKMSMQEIKEEYKQQEGDPQIKSKIRQKQREMASGRMMQDVPDATVVITNPTHLAIAIKYEQGGDGAPIVVAIGADNVAIKIKEIASENDIPIIENKPVARLIYKELEVGSEIPADMYQAVAEILALVYKLKKK
;
A
#
# COMPACT_ATOMS: atom_id res chain seq x y z
N MET A 1 -8.80 -57.96 7.99
CA MET A 1 -7.74 -56.94 7.80
C MET A 1 -8.43 -55.62 7.51
N THR A 2 -8.25 -54.61 8.37
CA THR A 2 -8.83 -53.28 8.18
C THR A 2 -8.23 -52.64 6.93
N ASN A 3 -9.07 -52.23 5.98
CA ASN A 3 -8.60 -51.56 4.76
C ASN A 3 -8.14 -50.14 5.14
N MET A 4 -6.85 -49.97 5.38
CA MET A 4 -6.26 -48.70 5.79
C MET A 4 -6.57 -47.56 4.82
N ALA A 5 -6.66 -47.86 3.51
CA ALA A 5 -7.03 -46.88 2.49
C ALA A 5 -8.46 -46.37 2.64
N TYR A 6 -9.39 -47.23 3.07
CA TYR A 6 -10.78 -46.83 3.33
C TYR A 6 -10.87 -45.86 4.52
N TYR A 7 -10.18 -46.14 5.62
CA TYR A 7 -10.19 -45.25 6.80
C TYR A 7 -9.50 -43.92 6.52
N LEU A 8 -8.37 -43.92 5.82
CA LEU A 8 -7.70 -42.69 5.42
C LEU A 8 -8.57 -41.89 4.43
N GLY A 9 -9.20 -42.55 3.46
CA GLY A 9 -10.17 -41.92 2.56
C GLY A 9 -11.34 -41.28 3.32
N PHE A 10 -11.91 -42.00 4.29
CA PHE A 10 -12.98 -41.50 5.15
C PHE A 10 -12.55 -40.22 5.89
N ILE A 11 -11.34 -40.20 6.47
CA ILE A 11 -10.81 -39.01 7.17
C ILE A 11 -10.65 -37.83 6.21
N MET A 12 -10.12 -38.05 5.00
CA MET A 12 -9.92 -36.98 4.01
C MET A 12 -11.26 -36.38 3.56
N VAL A 13 -12.26 -37.21 3.29
CA VAL A 13 -13.61 -36.79 2.93
C VAL A 13 -14.26 -36.03 4.08
N LEU A 14 -14.08 -36.50 5.33
CA LEU A 14 -14.55 -35.83 6.54
C LEU A 14 -13.93 -34.43 6.71
N LEU A 15 -12.64 -34.27 6.42
CA LEU A 15 -11.96 -32.97 6.49
C LEU A 15 -12.56 -31.96 5.50
N ARG A 16 -12.81 -32.35 4.25
CA ARG A 16 -13.42 -31.47 3.25
C ARG A 16 -14.85 -31.08 3.64
N ILE A 17 -15.66 -32.07 4.05
CA ILE A 17 -17.07 -31.88 4.44
C ILE A 17 -17.18 -30.99 5.68
N SER A 18 -16.37 -31.26 6.72
CA SER A 18 -16.37 -30.47 7.94
C SER A 18 -15.93 -29.02 7.67
N ALA A 19 -14.88 -28.80 6.88
CA ALA A 19 -14.44 -27.47 6.48
C ALA A 19 -15.52 -26.69 5.71
N PHE A 20 -16.26 -27.36 4.81
CA PHE A 20 -17.39 -26.76 4.09
C PHE A 20 -18.54 -26.37 5.01
N PHE A 21 -19.06 -27.31 5.80
CA PHE A 21 -20.22 -27.04 6.66
C PHE A 21 -19.91 -26.06 7.80
N MET A 22 -18.69 -26.06 8.33
CA MET A 22 -18.30 -25.10 9.38
C MET A 22 -18.12 -23.67 8.84
N SER A 23 -17.78 -23.52 7.57
CA SER A 23 -17.64 -22.19 6.94
C SER A 23 -18.97 -21.58 6.52
N ILE A 24 -20.05 -22.38 6.42
CA ILE A 24 -21.40 -21.93 6.09
C ILE A 24 -22.27 -21.88 7.35
N PRO A 25 -22.56 -20.70 7.92
CA PRO A 25 -23.31 -20.56 9.16
C PRO A 25 -24.81 -20.89 9.07
N ILE A 26 -25.32 -21.26 7.89
CA ILE A 26 -26.75 -21.54 7.63
C ILE A 26 -27.14 -22.94 8.08
N PHE A 27 -26.31 -23.94 7.78
CA PHE A 27 -26.56 -25.31 8.24
C PHE A 27 -26.34 -25.43 9.74
N PHE A 28 -25.34 -24.70 10.25
CA PHE A 28 -24.99 -24.72 11.66
C PHE A 28 -24.84 -23.29 12.18
N PRO A 29 -25.85 -22.77 12.90
CA PRO A 29 -25.68 -21.51 13.61
C PRO A 29 -24.50 -21.61 14.59
N LYS A 30 -23.87 -20.47 14.90
CA LYS A 30 -22.72 -20.42 15.82
C LYS A 30 -23.05 -21.04 17.19
N SER A 31 -24.30 -20.93 17.64
CA SER A 31 -24.83 -21.50 18.89
C SER A 31 -24.99 -23.03 18.89
N ALA A 32 -24.94 -23.70 17.74
CA ALA A 32 -25.10 -25.15 17.70
C ALA A 32 -23.92 -25.86 18.42
N PRO A 33 -24.18 -26.87 19.27
CA PRO A 33 -23.14 -27.61 19.97
C PRO A 33 -22.12 -28.21 19.00
N ALA A 34 -20.83 -28.16 19.34
CA ALA A 34 -19.76 -28.71 18.50
C ALA A 34 -19.98 -30.20 18.18
N LEU A 35 -20.52 -30.96 19.14
CA LEU A 35 -20.84 -32.38 18.98
C LEU A 35 -21.84 -32.64 17.84
N LEU A 36 -22.87 -31.79 17.71
CA LEU A 36 -23.87 -31.91 16.63
C LEU A 36 -23.23 -31.67 15.26
N LYS A 37 -22.36 -30.65 15.16
CA LYS A 37 -21.67 -30.30 13.90
C LYS A 37 -20.78 -31.44 13.42
N VAL A 38 -19.96 -31.99 14.32
CA VAL A 38 -19.06 -33.10 14.00
C VAL A 38 -19.85 -34.38 13.69
N GLY A 39 -20.88 -34.69 14.50
CA GLY A 39 -21.74 -35.85 14.30
C GLY A 39 -22.44 -35.83 12.94
N PHE A 40 -23.04 -34.71 12.55
CA PHE A 40 -23.67 -34.57 11.24
C PHE A 40 -22.67 -34.75 10.11
N CYS A 41 -21.49 -34.12 10.20
CA CYS A 41 -20.45 -34.27 9.18
C CYS A 41 -20.02 -35.74 9.03
N ALA A 42 -19.85 -36.46 10.14
CA ALA A 42 -19.47 -37.87 10.12
C ALA A 42 -20.55 -38.76 9.48
N VAL A 43 -21.82 -38.54 9.81
CA VAL A 43 -22.96 -39.26 9.18
C VAL A 43 -23.03 -38.95 7.69
N PHE A 44 -22.89 -37.69 7.31
CA PHE A 44 -22.92 -37.26 5.91
C PHE A 44 -21.75 -37.84 5.10
N THR A 45 -20.54 -37.86 5.69
CA THR A 45 -19.37 -38.55 5.10
C THR A 45 -19.65 -40.03 4.89
N PHE A 46 -20.24 -40.71 5.87
CA PHE A 46 -20.57 -42.14 5.75
C PHE A 46 -21.53 -42.42 4.59
N ILE A 47 -22.51 -41.53 4.36
CA ILE A 47 -23.48 -41.66 3.26
C ILE A 47 -22.82 -41.49 1.88
N ILE A 48 -21.87 -40.56 1.74
CA ILE A 48 -21.27 -40.23 0.43
C ILE A 48 -20.10 -41.16 0.11
N MET A 49 -19.43 -41.73 1.12
CA MET A 49 -18.22 -42.56 0.96
C MET A 49 -18.32 -43.64 -0.15
N PRO A 50 -19.44 -44.37 -0.33
CA PRO A 50 -19.54 -45.38 -1.39
C PRO A 50 -19.39 -44.83 -2.81
N GLY A 51 -19.67 -43.55 -3.04
CA GLY A 51 -19.60 -42.90 -4.35
C GLY A 51 -18.27 -42.20 -4.66
N ILE A 52 -17.29 -42.22 -3.74
CA ILE A 52 -16.04 -41.47 -3.89
C ILE A 52 -14.88 -42.40 -4.25
N ASN A 53 -14.08 -42.04 -5.26
CA ASN A 53 -12.83 -42.72 -5.57
C ASN A 53 -11.72 -42.31 -4.58
N TYR A 54 -11.28 -43.24 -3.74
CA TYR A 54 -10.21 -43.04 -2.75
C TYR A 54 -8.88 -43.72 -3.11
N GLN A 55 -8.67 -44.11 -4.37
CA GLN A 55 -7.43 -44.80 -4.80
C GLN A 55 -6.17 -43.95 -4.59
N ASN A 56 -6.25 -42.62 -4.72
CA ASN A 56 -5.11 -41.70 -4.52
C ASN A 56 -4.55 -41.71 -3.09
N VAL A 57 -5.34 -42.19 -2.12
CA VAL A 57 -4.92 -42.27 -0.72
C VAL A 57 -3.77 -43.28 -0.54
N ASN A 58 -3.63 -44.25 -1.46
CA ASN A 58 -2.51 -45.19 -1.46
C ASN A 58 -1.14 -44.55 -1.74
N LEU A 59 -1.11 -43.31 -2.26
CA LEU A 59 0.12 -42.55 -2.47
C LEU A 59 0.70 -41.96 -1.18
N ILE A 60 -0.04 -42.03 -0.07
CA ILE A 60 0.39 -41.52 1.24
C ILE A 60 1.38 -42.52 1.85
N THR A 61 2.67 -42.25 1.68
CA THR A 61 3.76 -43.07 2.23
C THR A 61 4.49 -42.39 3.39
N ASN A 62 4.35 -41.06 3.53
CA ASN A 62 5.06 -40.25 4.54
C ASN A 62 4.10 -39.33 5.32
N ASN A 63 4.45 -39.02 6.56
CA ASN A 63 3.74 -38.03 7.39
C ASN A 63 3.64 -36.66 6.70
N GLY A 64 4.68 -36.27 5.93
CA GLY A 64 4.65 -35.05 5.13
C GLY A 64 3.56 -35.05 4.06
N THR A 65 3.40 -36.16 3.33
CA THR A 65 2.34 -36.30 2.31
C THR A 65 0.94 -36.32 2.93
N LEU A 66 0.78 -36.91 4.12
CA LEU A 66 -0.48 -36.91 4.86
C LEU A 66 -0.91 -35.49 5.25
N ILE A 67 0.01 -34.67 5.74
CA ILE A 67 -0.25 -33.27 6.09
C ILE A 67 -0.67 -32.47 4.85
N ILE A 68 0.05 -32.63 3.73
CA ILE A 68 -0.26 -31.92 2.47
C ILE A 68 -1.66 -32.29 1.96
N PHE A 69 -2.00 -33.58 1.97
CA PHE A 69 -3.32 -34.04 1.52
C PHE A 69 -4.42 -33.52 2.45
N SER A 70 -4.20 -33.60 3.77
CA SER A 70 -5.15 -33.08 4.76
C SER A 70 -5.40 -31.57 4.58
N LEU A 71 -4.33 -30.80 4.35
CA LEU A 71 -4.42 -29.37 4.06
C LEU A 71 -5.16 -29.10 2.75
N ALA A 72 -4.92 -29.91 1.71
CA ALA A 72 -5.62 -29.77 0.42
C ALA A 72 -7.13 -29.92 0.60
N GLU A 73 -7.57 -30.93 1.36
CA GLU A 73 -8.99 -31.19 1.63
C GLU A 73 -9.66 -30.06 2.43
N VAL A 74 -8.98 -29.56 3.48
CA VAL A 74 -9.48 -28.44 4.27
C VAL A 74 -9.60 -27.17 3.45
N VAL A 75 -8.56 -26.83 2.67
CA VAL A 75 -8.56 -25.64 1.79
C VAL A 75 -9.69 -25.73 0.76
N THR A 76 -9.89 -26.91 0.17
CA THR A 76 -10.97 -27.16 -0.79
C THR A 76 -12.34 -26.92 -0.15
N GLY A 77 -12.59 -27.50 1.02
CA GLY A 77 -13.85 -27.33 1.75
C GLY A 77 -14.11 -25.87 2.13
N LEU A 78 -13.09 -25.17 2.64
CA LEU A 78 -13.19 -23.75 2.98
C LEU A 78 -13.49 -22.89 1.75
N MET A 79 -12.82 -23.11 0.63
CA MET A 79 -13.04 -22.34 -0.61
C MET A 79 -14.50 -22.45 -1.07
N LEU A 80 -15.04 -23.67 -1.10
CA LEU A 80 -16.43 -23.92 -1.47
C LEU A 80 -17.43 -23.27 -0.50
N GLY A 81 -17.14 -23.30 0.80
CA GLY A 81 -18.02 -22.67 1.78
C GLY A 81 -17.96 -21.15 1.78
N TYR A 82 -16.79 -20.54 1.56
CA TYR A 82 -16.67 -19.08 1.43
C TYR A 82 -17.38 -18.53 0.19
N LEU A 83 -17.36 -19.24 -0.94
CA LEU A 83 -18.12 -18.87 -2.13
C LEU A 83 -19.62 -18.79 -1.85
N THR A 84 -20.13 -19.80 -1.17
CA THR A 84 -21.52 -19.85 -0.72
C THR A 84 -21.81 -18.68 0.22
N LYS A 85 -20.90 -18.41 1.17
CA LYS A 85 -21.05 -17.35 2.17
C LYS A 85 -21.12 -15.95 1.55
N PHE A 86 -20.40 -15.69 0.46
CA PHE A 86 -20.44 -14.38 -0.22
C PHE A 86 -21.84 -14.00 -0.72
N CYS A 87 -22.68 -14.98 -1.09
CA CYS A 87 -24.05 -14.72 -1.49
C CYS A 87 -24.86 -14.06 -0.37
N PHE A 88 -24.82 -14.62 0.84
CA PHE A 88 -25.55 -14.10 2.00
C PHE A 88 -24.98 -12.78 2.49
N TYR A 89 -23.65 -12.65 2.50
CA TYR A 89 -22.99 -11.42 2.89
C TYR A 89 -23.22 -10.28 1.90
N SER A 90 -23.49 -10.56 0.62
CA SER A 90 -23.91 -9.51 -0.33
C SER A 90 -25.25 -8.88 0.06
N ALA A 91 -26.22 -9.68 0.50
CA ALA A 91 -27.52 -9.21 0.97
C ALA A 91 -27.39 -8.45 2.30
N GLN A 92 -26.60 -8.99 3.24
CA GLN A 92 -26.33 -8.33 4.53
C GLN A 92 -25.62 -6.98 4.33
N MET A 93 -24.61 -6.94 3.46
CA MET A 93 -23.89 -5.72 3.09
C MET A 93 -24.82 -4.68 2.47
N ALA A 94 -25.74 -5.10 1.59
CA ALA A 94 -26.73 -4.20 1.02
C ALA A 94 -27.55 -3.50 2.11
N GLY A 95 -28.01 -4.25 3.11
CA GLY A 95 -28.77 -3.71 4.24
C GLY A 95 -27.93 -2.78 5.12
N GLN A 96 -26.68 -3.12 5.38
CA GLN A 96 -25.75 -2.24 6.11
C GLN A 96 -25.50 -0.91 5.40
N LEU A 97 -25.37 -0.92 4.07
CA LEU A 97 -25.22 0.31 3.29
C LEU A 97 -26.47 1.18 3.29
N MET A 98 -27.66 0.56 3.27
CA MET A 98 -28.93 1.27 3.44
C MET A 98 -29.03 1.88 4.84
N ASP A 99 -28.71 1.11 5.88
CA ASP A 99 -28.73 1.55 7.28
C ASP A 99 -27.80 2.74 7.54
N PHE A 100 -26.64 2.77 6.87
CA PHE A 100 -25.70 3.87 6.95
C PHE A 100 -26.31 5.19 6.47
N GLN A 101 -27.10 5.17 5.39
CA GLN A 101 -27.73 6.37 4.83
C GLN A 101 -29.01 6.76 5.57
N ILE A 102 -29.85 5.77 5.91
CA ILE A 102 -31.12 6.00 6.62
C ILE A 102 -30.86 6.54 8.04
N GLY A 103 -29.71 6.21 8.63
CA GLY A 103 -29.31 6.66 9.97
C GLY A 103 -29.50 5.60 11.07
N PHE A 104 -29.87 4.37 10.69
CA PHE A 104 -29.95 3.22 11.59
C PHE A 104 -28.58 2.67 12.01
N SER A 105 -27.49 3.12 11.39
CA SER A 105 -26.13 2.78 11.81
C SER A 105 -25.80 3.20 13.24
N MET A 106 -26.42 4.28 13.76
CA MET A 106 -26.27 4.68 15.16
C MET A 106 -26.99 3.75 16.14
N MET A 107 -27.92 2.93 15.65
CA MET A 107 -28.61 1.89 16.42
C MET A 107 -27.98 0.51 16.23
N SER A 108 -26.72 0.43 15.79
CA SER A 108 -26.04 -0.85 15.62
C SER A 108 -26.12 -1.65 16.91
N MET A 109 -26.85 -2.77 16.87
CA MET A 109 -26.98 -3.66 18.01
C MET A 109 -25.77 -4.58 18.02
N PHE A 110 -25.09 -4.67 19.16
CA PHE A 110 -24.09 -5.69 19.35
C PHE A 110 -24.80 -7.04 19.35
N ASP A 111 -24.52 -7.89 18.36
CA ASP A 111 -25.05 -9.23 18.32
C ASP A 111 -24.07 -10.18 19.05
N PRO A 112 -24.45 -10.71 20.24
CA PRO A 112 -23.59 -11.59 21.03
C PRO A 112 -23.35 -12.96 20.37
N ILE A 113 -24.10 -13.31 19.32
CA ILE A 113 -23.93 -14.56 18.58
C ILE A 113 -22.87 -14.38 17.48
N SER A 114 -22.91 -13.27 16.75
CA SER A 114 -21.94 -12.99 15.68
C SER A 114 -20.65 -12.33 16.19
N ASN A 115 -20.65 -11.71 17.38
CA ASN A 115 -19.61 -10.83 17.92
C ASN A 115 -19.35 -9.59 17.05
N GLU A 116 -20.33 -9.20 16.24
CA GLU A 116 -20.24 -8.06 15.33
C GLU A 116 -21.37 -7.07 15.65
N ASN A 117 -21.10 -5.78 15.45
CA ASN A 117 -22.13 -4.76 15.45
C ASN A 117 -22.85 -4.85 14.12
N VAL A 118 -24.01 -5.50 14.11
CA VAL A 118 -24.81 -5.65 12.90
C VAL A 118 -25.92 -4.61 12.91
N THR A 119 -26.17 -4.03 11.75
CA THR A 119 -27.24 -3.05 11.56
C THR A 119 -28.57 -3.77 11.32
N LEU A 120 -29.67 -3.07 11.58
CA LEU A 120 -31.01 -3.66 11.69
C LEU A 120 -31.51 -4.21 10.34
N LEU A 121 -31.39 -3.43 9.27
CA LEU A 121 -31.77 -3.84 7.92
C LEU A 121 -30.77 -4.83 7.32
N GLY A 122 -29.50 -4.74 7.71
CA GLY A 122 -28.48 -5.76 7.42
C GLY A 122 -28.88 -7.14 7.91
N ASN A 123 -29.29 -7.25 9.18
CA ASN A 123 -29.82 -8.49 9.75
C ASN A 123 -31.11 -8.95 9.06
N LEU A 124 -32.03 -8.03 8.79
CA LEU A 124 -33.28 -8.34 8.09
C LEU A 124 -33.02 -8.97 6.72
N LEU A 125 -32.18 -8.34 5.88
CA LEU A 125 -31.84 -8.89 4.56
C LEU A 125 -31.07 -10.20 4.63
N TYR A 126 -30.25 -10.41 5.66
CA TYR A 126 -29.61 -11.69 5.91
C TYR A 126 -30.63 -12.79 6.22
N TRP A 127 -31.62 -12.52 7.08
CA TRP A 127 -32.70 -13.47 7.36
C TRP A 127 -33.60 -13.72 6.16
N VAL A 128 -33.96 -12.69 5.40
CA VAL A 128 -34.70 -12.84 4.14
C VAL A 128 -33.92 -13.72 3.18
N SER A 129 -32.61 -13.46 3.02
CA SER A 129 -31.73 -14.29 2.17
C SER A 129 -31.70 -15.75 2.64
N MET A 130 -31.65 -16.00 3.95
CA MET A 130 -31.68 -17.34 4.52
C MET A 130 -33.01 -18.06 4.27
N VAL A 131 -34.15 -17.38 4.46
CA VAL A 131 -35.47 -17.96 4.17
C VAL A 131 -35.58 -18.26 2.68
N MET A 132 -35.22 -17.32 1.82
CA MET A 132 -35.27 -17.50 0.37
C MET A 132 -34.37 -18.64 -0.10
N PHE A 133 -33.22 -18.84 0.53
CA PHE A 133 -32.32 -19.95 0.23
C PHE A 133 -32.97 -21.33 0.47
N PHE A 134 -33.74 -21.49 1.54
CA PHE A 134 -34.48 -22.73 1.78
C PHE A 134 -35.68 -22.88 0.85
N VAL A 135 -36.38 -21.78 0.53
CA VAL A 135 -37.53 -21.78 -0.39
C VAL A 135 -37.15 -22.25 -1.80
N VAL A 136 -35.96 -21.91 -2.28
CA VAL A 136 -35.48 -22.31 -3.62
C VAL A 136 -34.68 -23.61 -3.63
N ASP A 137 -34.75 -24.40 -2.55
CA ASP A 137 -33.97 -25.63 -2.39
C ASP A 137 -32.45 -25.45 -2.53
N GLY A 138 -31.93 -24.26 -2.17
CA GLY A 138 -30.52 -23.94 -2.28
C GLY A 138 -29.62 -24.90 -1.49
N HIS A 139 -30.13 -25.48 -0.40
CA HIS A 139 -29.41 -26.49 0.39
C HIS A 139 -29.18 -27.79 -0.40
N HIS A 140 -30.13 -28.24 -1.22
CA HIS A 140 -29.94 -29.37 -2.13
C HIS A 140 -28.91 -29.05 -3.21
N MET A 141 -28.90 -27.82 -3.72
CA MET A 141 -27.90 -27.38 -4.70
C MET A 141 -26.48 -27.41 -4.13
N LEU A 142 -26.30 -26.97 -2.89
CA LEU A 142 -25.00 -27.02 -2.20
C LEU A 142 -24.55 -28.44 -1.89
N ILE A 143 -25.47 -29.30 -1.45
CA ILE A 143 -25.20 -30.73 -1.20
C ILE A 143 -24.76 -31.40 -2.51
N ARG A 144 -25.43 -31.11 -3.62
CA ARG A 144 -25.01 -31.62 -4.94
C ARG A 144 -23.64 -31.06 -5.33
N ALA A 145 -23.40 -29.78 -5.12
CA ALA A 145 -22.13 -29.14 -5.45
C ALA A 145 -20.93 -29.70 -4.67
N ILE A 146 -21.10 -30.03 -3.37
CA ILE A 146 -20.04 -30.67 -2.59
C ILE A 146 -19.80 -32.12 -3.03
N ILE A 147 -20.85 -32.87 -3.40
CA ILE A 147 -20.70 -34.23 -3.94
C ILE A 147 -19.95 -34.17 -5.29
N ASP A 148 -20.36 -33.27 -6.18
CA ASP A 148 -19.71 -33.03 -7.48
C ASP A 148 -18.24 -32.59 -7.30
N SER A 149 -17.88 -31.97 -6.17
CA SER A 149 -16.50 -31.61 -5.86
C SER A 149 -15.57 -32.82 -5.79
N PHE A 150 -16.05 -33.97 -5.30
CA PHE A 150 -15.24 -35.18 -5.17
C PHE A 150 -15.01 -35.88 -6.51
N ASN A 151 -15.93 -35.69 -7.46
CA ASN A 151 -15.78 -36.20 -8.82
C ASN A 151 -14.79 -35.39 -9.65
N ASN A 152 -14.78 -34.06 -9.47
CA ASN A 152 -13.91 -33.17 -10.24
C ASN A 152 -12.54 -32.93 -9.60
N VAL A 153 -12.48 -32.93 -8.27
CA VAL A 153 -11.24 -32.78 -7.49
C VAL A 153 -11.03 -34.05 -6.69
N GLU A 154 -10.22 -34.93 -7.28
CA GLU A 154 -9.78 -36.15 -6.60
C GLU A 154 -9.09 -35.84 -5.27
N ILE A 155 -9.21 -36.79 -4.33
CA ILE A 155 -8.64 -36.66 -2.99
C ILE A 155 -7.13 -36.42 -3.07
N GLY A 156 -6.65 -35.40 -2.35
CA GLY A 156 -5.24 -35.06 -2.21
C GLY A 156 -4.65 -34.14 -3.29
N LYS A 157 -5.41 -33.77 -4.32
CA LYS A 157 -4.96 -32.78 -5.32
C LYS A 157 -5.24 -31.35 -4.84
N PHE A 158 -4.23 -30.48 -4.94
CA PHE A 158 -4.36 -29.09 -4.53
C PHE A 158 -5.07 -28.25 -5.61
N ILE A 159 -6.10 -27.49 -5.22
CA ILE A 159 -6.88 -26.63 -6.14
C ILE A 159 -6.24 -25.24 -6.32
N LEU A 160 -5.34 -24.81 -5.45
CA LEU A 160 -4.85 -23.43 -5.46
C LEU A 160 -3.90 -23.19 -6.65
N SER A 161 -4.42 -22.57 -7.70
CA SER A 161 -3.67 -22.04 -8.84
C SER A 161 -3.89 -20.53 -8.95
N GLN A 162 -3.09 -19.87 -9.79
CA GLN A 162 -3.29 -18.45 -10.09
C GLN A 162 -4.68 -18.19 -10.68
N GLN A 163 -5.16 -19.12 -11.50
CA GLN A 163 -6.47 -19.02 -12.15
C GLN A 163 -7.62 -19.24 -11.17
N THR A 164 -7.52 -20.18 -10.22
CA THR A 164 -8.56 -20.34 -9.18
C THR A 164 -8.62 -19.13 -8.24
N SER A 165 -7.48 -18.54 -7.91
CA SER A 165 -7.42 -17.29 -7.13
C SER A 165 -8.07 -16.12 -7.89
N MET A 166 -7.85 -16.01 -9.19
CA MET A 166 -8.50 -15.00 -10.04
C MET A 166 -10.02 -15.23 -10.14
N MET A 167 -10.46 -16.48 -10.21
CA MET A 167 -11.88 -16.83 -10.20
C MET A 167 -12.54 -16.46 -8.88
N MET A 168 -11.91 -16.75 -7.73
CA MET A 168 -12.41 -16.32 -6.42
C MET A 168 -12.56 -14.80 -6.34
N LEU A 169 -11.60 -14.05 -6.89
CA LEU A 169 -11.67 -12.59 -6.94
C LEU A 169 -12.83 -12.11 -7.84
N LYS A 170 -13.03 -12.74 -9.00
CA LYS A 170 -14.17 -12.44 -9.88
C LYS A 170 -15.51 -12.66 -9.17
N VAL A 171 -15.64 -13.77 -8.45
CA VAL A 171 -16.84 -14.09 -7.67
C VAL A 171 -17.08 -13.08 -6.57
N PHE A 172 -16.03 -12.69 -5.84
CA PHE A 172 -16.13 -11.63 -4.83
C PHE A 172 -16.62 -10.31 -5.44
N ILE A 173 -16.08 -9.89 -6.59
CA ILE A 173 -16.52 -8.68 -7.29
C ILE A 173 -17.99 -8.79 -7.68
N GLU A 174 -18.41 -9.93 -8.22
CA GLU A 174 -19.79 -10.18 -8.64
C GLU A 174 -20.77 -10.02 -7.47
N PHE A 175 -20.52 -10.69 -6.33
CA PHE A 175 -21.36 -10.57 -5.15
C PHE A 175 -21.28 -9.19 -4.48
N PHE A 176 -20.11 -8.52 -4.49
CA PHE A 176 -19.99 -7.15 -4.02
C PHE A 176 -20.84 -6.19 -4.87
N THR A 177 -20.80 -6.33 -6.19
CA THR A 177 -21.63 -5.52 -7.10
C THR A 177 -23.12 -5.83 -6.94
N LEU A 178 -23.49 -7.07 -6.62
CA LEU A 178 -24.86 -7.45 -6.30
C LEU A 178 -25.36 -6.71 -5.05
N GLY A 179 -24.57 -6.69 -3.98
CA GLY A 179 -24.90 -5.94 -2.76
C GLY A 179 -25.10 -4.45 -3.02
N LEU A 180 -24.23 -3.85 -3.84
CA LEU A 180 -24.40 -2.45 -4.28
C LEU A 180 -25.66 -2.25 -5.12
N LYS A 181 -25.94 -3.12 -6.10
CA LYS A 181 -27.16 -3.04 -6.94
C LYS A 181 -28.44 -3.06 -6.10
N ILE A 182 -28.47 -3.86 -5.03
CA ILE A 182 -29.60 -3.92 -4.10
C ILE A 182 -29.73 -2.60 -3.32
N ALA A 183 -28.61 -1.99 -2.90
CA ALA A 183 -28.62 -0.78 -2.05
C ALA A 183 -28.81 0.54 -2.82
N ILE A 184 -28.31 0.65 -4.07
CA ILE A 184 -28.25 1.89 -4.85
C ILE A 184 -29.58 2.67 -4.91
N PRO A 185 -30.74 2.05 -5.21
CA PRO A 185 -31.99 2.81 -5.33
C PRO A 185 -32.36 3.58 -4.06
N ILE A 186 -32.18 2.95 -2.89
CA ILE A 186 -32.50 3.55 -1.59
C ILE A 186 -31.46 4.62 -1.24
N ILE A 187 -30.17 4.33 -1.47
CA ILE A 187 -29.09 5.29 -1.24
C ILE A 187 -29.35 6.58 -2.04
N LEU A 188 -29.71 6.47 -3.31
CA LEU A 188 -29.99 7.63 -4.16
C LEU A 188 -31.18 8.46 -3.65
N ILE A 189 -32.28 7.80 -3.27
CA ILE A 189 -33.46 8.50 -2.74
C ILE A 189 -33.15 9.23 -1.44
N ILE A 190 -32.38 8.61 -0.54
CA ILE A 190 -31.97 9.25 0.72
C ILE A 190 -31.00 10.41 0.47
N ILE A 191 -30.06 10.29 -0.46
CA ILE A 191 -29.18 11.40 -0.84
C ILE A 191 -29.99 12.58 -1.39
N ILE A 192 -30.99 12.32 -2.23
CA ILE A 192 -31.90 13.37 -2.73
C ILE A 192 -32.66 14.00 -1.56
N THR A 193 -33.13 13.19 -0.61
CA THR A 193 -33.80 13.66 0.60
C THR A 193 -32.89 14.57 1.43
N ASP A 194 -31.61 14.22 1.60
CA ASP A 194 -30.62 15.05 2.29
C ASP A 194 -30.38 16.39 1.59
N LEU A 195 -30.31 16.39 0.25
CA LEU A 195 -30.22 17.63 -0.53
C LEU A 195 -31.47 18.49 -0.36
N SER A 196 -32.66 17.90 -0.39
CA SER A 196 -33.92 18.60 -0.17
C SER A 196 -34.00 19.22 1.22
N ILE A 197 -33.67 18.47 2.27
CA ILE A 197 -33.65 19.00 3.65
C ILE A 197 -32.57 20.09 3.79
N GLY A 198 -31.41 19.91 3.14
CA GLY A 198 -30.34 20.92 3.10
C GLY A 198 -30.81 22.24 2.47
N LEU A 199 -31.62 22.19 1.41
CA LEU A 199 -32.23 23.39 0.82
C LEU A 199 -33.27 24.03 1.76
N VAL A 200 -34.11 23.23 2.41
CA VAL A 200 -35.10 23.72 3.41
C VAL A 200 -34.40 24.44 4.56
N SER A 201 -33.25 23.93 5.02
CA SER A 201 -32.44 24.56 6.06
C SER A 201 -31.94 25.96 5.72
N ARG A 202 -31.72 26.23 4.42
CA ARG A 202 -31.33 27.56 3.95
C ARG A 202 -32.51 28.53 3.98
N THR A 203 -33.71 28.04 3.71
CA THR A 203 -34.93 28.87 3.72
C THR A 203 -35.41 29.17 5.14
N VAL A 204 -35.22 28.24 6.08
CA VAL A 204 -35.60 28.42 7.49
C VAL A 204 -34.40 28.01 8.38
N PRO A 205 -33.46 28.93 8.66
CA PRO A 205 -32.21 28.63 9.38
C PRO A 205 -32.41 28.15 10.82
N GLN A 206 -33.59 28.42 11.40
CA GLN A 206 -33.98 27.97 12.74
C GLN A 206 -34.34 26.48 12.77
N LEU A 207 -34.57 25.84 11.61
CA LEU A 207 -34.80 24.40 11.54
C LEU A 207 -33.48 23.66 11.76
N ASN A 208 -33.36 22.99 12.90
CA ASN A 208 -32.28 22.04 13.10
C ASN A 208 -32.52 20.82 12.19
N VAL A 209 -31.81 20.82 11.06
CA VAL A 209 -31.80 19.75 10.04
C VAL A 209 -31.54 18.38 10.66
N MET A 210 -30.76 18.31 11.72
CA MET A 210 -30.45 17.04 12.36
C MET A 210 -31.68 16.47 13.10
N ILE A 211 -32.48 17.34 13.74
CA ILE A 211 -33.67 16.94 14.52
C ILE A 211 -34.80 16.51 13.59
N LEU A 212 -35.05 17.25 12.51
CA LEU A 212 -36.12 16.93 11.56
C LEU A 212 -35.70 15.94 10.48
N GLY A 213 -34.45 15.97 10.06
CA GLY A 213 -33.97 15.16 8.94
C GLY A 213 -33.87 13.68 9.25
N MET A 214 -33.54 13.29 10.48
CA MET A 214 -33.45 11.88 10.86
C MET A 214 -34.81 11.16 10.81
N PRO A 215 -35.90 11.67 11.46
CA PRO A 215 -37.23 11.07 11.33
C PRO A 215 -37.72 10.99 9.88
N ILE A 216 -37.51 12.05 9.07
CA ILE A 216 -37.92 12.08 7.66
C ILE A 216 -37.17 11.02 6.85
N LYS A 217 -35.85 10.90 7.04
CA LYS A 217 -35.03 9.87 6.38
C LYS A 217 -35.44 8.47 6.76
N ILE A 218 -35.77 8.23 8.02
CA ILE A 218 -36.25 6.91 8.48
C ILE A 218 -37.55 6.53 7.79
N VAL A 219 -38.53 7.43 7.73
CA VAL A 219 -39.83 7.16 7.09
C VAL A 219 -39.66 6.91 5.59
N ILE A 220 -38.92 7.78 4.89
CA ILE A 220 -38.67 7.63 3.45
C ILE A 220 -37.86 6.36 3.18
N GLY A 221 -36.85 6.07 3.99
CA GLY A 221 -36.00 4.88 3.89
C GLY A 221 -36.78 3.59 4.02
N LEU A 222 -37.65 3.47 5.03
CA LEU A 222 -38.51 2.30 5.22
C LEU A 222 -39.55 2.15 4.11
N ALA A 223 -40.16 3.25 3.66
CA ALA A 223 -41.11 3.23 2.55
C ALA A 223 -40.45 2.75 1.24
N CYS A 224 -39.27 3.30 0.93
CA CYS A 224 -38.50 2.89 -0.25
C CYS A 224 -38.01 1.44 -0.14
N PHE A 225 -37.58 1.01 1.05
CA PHE A 225 -37.19 -0.38 1.29
C PHE A 225 -38.35 -1.34 1.00
N SER A 226 -39.56 -1.04 1.48
CA SER A 226 -40.75 -1.84 1.21
C SER A 226 -41.02 -1.99 -0.29
N LEU A 227 -40.86 -0.91 -1.07
CA LEU A 227 -41.03 -0.93 -2.52
C LEU A 227 -39.93 -1.69 -3.27
N VAL A 228 -38.69 -1.63 -2.79
CA VAL A 228 -37.53 -2.27 -3.42
C VAL A 228 -37.39 -3.74 -3.01
N LEU A 229 -38.00 -4.15 -1.88
CA LEU A 229 -37.87 -5.49 -1.33
C LEU A 229 -38.19 -6.63 -2.34
N PRO A 230 -39.23 -6.57 -3.17
CA PRO A 230 -39.50 -7.62 -4.17
C PRO A 230 -38.37 -7.76 -5.20
N ALA A 231 -37.80 -6.64 -5.66
CA ALA A 231 -36.68 -6.64 -6.58
C ALA A 231 -35.40 -7.17 -5.90
N ALA A 232 -35.16 -6.78 -4.64
CA ALA A 232 -34.06 -7.31 -3.84
C ALA A 232 -34.15 -8.84 -3.67
N ILE A 233 -35.34 -9.37 -3.36
CA ILE A 233 -35.58 -10.81 -3.24
C ILE A 233 -35.27 -11.52 -4.57
N THR A 234 -35.74 -10.98 -5.70
CA THR A 234 -35.48 -11.56 -7.02
C THR A 234 -33.99 -11.61 -7.34
N LEU A 235 -33.24 -10.55 -7.02
CA LEU A 235 -31.79 -10.50 -7.20
C LEU A 235 -31.05 -11.51 -6.31
N ILE A 236 -31.46 -11.65 -5.04
CA ILE A 236 -30.91 -12.62 -4.09
C ILE A 236 -31.18 -14.05 -4.59
N VAL A 237 -32.39 -14.36 -5.04
CA VAL A 237 -32.75 -15.68 -5.56
C VAL A 237 -31.93 -16.01 -6.80
N ASN A 238 -31.81 -15.10 -7.75
CA ASN A 238 -31.00 -15.29 -8.95
C ASN A 238 -29.54 -15.60 -8.62
N SER A 239 -29.00 -14.98 -7.56
CA SER A 239 -27.64 -15.24 -7.13
C SER A 239 -27.42 -16.61 -6.49
N PHE A 240 -28.47 -17.29 -6.00
CA PHE A 240 -28.36 -18.68 -5.57
C PHE A 240 -28.24 -19.63 -6.77
N TYR A 241 -28.96 -19.36 -7.85
CA TYR A 241 -28.91 -20.17 -9.07
C TYR A 241 -27.55 -20.14 -9.78
N THR A 242 -26.74 -19.09 -9.59
CA THR A 242 -25.40 -19.02 -10.19
C THR A 242 -24.32 -19.78 -9.40
N ILE A 243 -24.57 -20.14 -8.13
CA ILE A 243 -23.58 -20.82 -7.26
C ILE A 243 -23.04 -22.11 -7.90
N PRO A 244 -23.85 -23.04 -8.42
CA PRO A 244 -23.34 -24.28 -9.01
C PRO A 244 -22.42 -24.03 -10.20
N ASP A 245 -22.71 -23.03 -11.03
CA ASP A 245 -21.91 -22.70 -12.21
C ASP A 245 -20.58 -22.06 -11.83
N ILE A 246 -20.58 -21.21 -10.80
CA ILE A 246 -19.37 -20.65 -10.18
C ILE A 246 -18.48 -21.79 -9.65
N ILE A 247 -19.09 -22.73 -8.93
CA ILE A 247 -18.38 -23.89 -8.35
C ILE A 247 -17.81 -24.78 -9.46
N LYS A 248 -18.58 -25.08 -10.52
CA LYS A 248 -18.09 -25.82 -11.70
C LYS A 248 -16.95 -25.08 -12.42
N GLY A 249 -17.03 -23.75 -12.50
CA GLY A 249 -16.00 -22.90 -13.10
C GLY A 249 -14.66 -22.99 -12.36
N LEU A 250 -14.67 -23.22 -11.04
CA LEU A 250 -13.44 -23.46 -10.27
C LEU A 250 -12.79 -24.81 -10.59
N TYR A 251 -13.59 -25.83 -10.90
CA TYR A 251 -13.08 -27.18 -11.14
C TYR A 251 -12.51 -27.38 -12.54
N LYS A 252 -12.98 -26.63 -13.55
CA LYS A 252 -12.45 -26.71 -14.93
C LYS A 252 -11.00 -26.20 -15.09
N VAL A 253 -10.39 -25.77 -13.99
CA VAL A 253 -9.08 -25.13 -13.94
C VAL A 253 -8.11 -26.03 -13.16
N ILE A 254 -7.70 -27.14 -13.78
CA ILE A 254 -6.64 -28.06 -13.31
C ILE A 254 -5.86 -28.48 -14.58
N PRO A 255 -4.49 -28.47 -14.66
CA PRO A 255 -3.45 -28.55 -13.62
C PRO A 255 -2.48 -27.32 -13.68
N LEU A 256 -1.29 -27.18 -13.09
CA LEU A 256 -0.26 -28.03 -12.49
C LEU A 256 0.65 -27.09 -11.63
N LEU A 257 1.30 -27.65 -10.60
CA LEU A 257 2.44 -27.16 -9.79
C LEU A 257 2.54 -25.67 -9.37
N VAL A 258 2.93 -25.56 -8.10
CA VAL A 258 3.54 -24.39 -7.47
C VAL A 258 4.50 -23.67 -8.42
N PHE A 259 4.12 -22.47 -8.86
CA PHE A 259 5.10 -21.47 -9.26
C PHE A 259 5.80 -20.99 -7.99
N VAL A 260 6.97 -21.55 -7.71
CA VAL A 260 8.03 -20.74 -7.11
C VAL A 260 8.41 -19.78 -8.22
N SER A 261 7.98 -18.53 -8.11
CA SER A 261 8.57 -17.46 -8.91
C SER A 261 9.97 -17.18 -8.34
N SER A 262 10.96 -17.92 -8.83
CA SER A 262 12.35 -17.48 -8.86
C SER A 262 12.55 -16.69 -10.16
N ASP A 263 12.54 -15.36 -10.04
CA ASP A 263 13.59 -14.50 -10.61
C ASP A 263 13.18 -13.02 -10.43
N SER A 264 13.47 -12.50 -9.26
CA SER A 264 14.09 -11.17 -9.22
C SER A 264 15.56 -11.48 -9.05
N GLY A 265 16.32 -11.47 -10.16
CA GLY A 265 17.71 -11.90 -10.22
C GLY A 265 18.44 -11.53 -8.95
N GLU A 266 19.15 -12.50 -8.36
CA GLU A 266 19.69 -12.40 -7.01
C GLU A 266 20.37 -11.04 -6.82
N LYS A 267 19.70 -10.19 -6.04
CA LYS A 267 20.22 -8.91 -5.61
C LYS A 267 21.28 -9.23 -4.56
N THR A 268 22.47 -9.56 -5.03
CA THR A 268 23.61 -9.97 -4.19
C THR A 268 24.31 -8.76 -3.62
N GLU A 269 24.40 -7.69 -4.42
CA GLU A 269 25.20 -6.49 -4.13
C GLU A 269 24.51 -5.54 -3.17
N ASP A 270 25.32 -4.89 -2.33
CA ASP A 270 24.84 -3.89 -1.40
C ASP A 270 24.41 -2.61 -2.13
N ALA A 271 23.38 -1.95 -1.58
CA ALA A 271 22.83 -0.74 -2.17
C ALA A 271 23.83 0.41 -2.15
N THR A 272 23.99 1.09 -3.29
CA THR A 272 24.79 2.30 -3.44
C THR A 272 24.29 3.44 -2.51
N PRO A 273 25.15 4.41 -2.16
CA PRO A 273 24.75 5.56 -1.35
C PRO A 273 23.58 6.35 -1.97
N LYS A 274 23.55 6.46 -3.30
CA LYS A 274 22.49 7.15 -4.03
C LYS A 274 21.16 6.39 -3.93
N LYS A 275 21.10 5.07 -4.15
CA LYS A 275 19.88 4.27 -3.91
C LYS A 275 19.36 4.36 -2.48
N LYS A 276 20.25 4.36 -1.48
CA LYS A 276 19.87 4.59 -0.06
C LYS A 276 19.28 5.99 0.14
N SER A 277 19.86 7.02 -0.46
CA SER A 277 19.35 8.39 -0.38
C SER A 277 18.01 8.58 -1.09
N ASP A 278 17.81 7.95 -2.25
CA ASP A 278 16.57 8.02 -3.03
C ASP A 278 15.44 7.25 -2.34
N SER A 279 15.74 6.11 -1.70
CA SER A 279 14.79 5.41 -0.84
C SER A 279 14.32 6.29 0.32
N LYS A 280 15.25 7.01 0.98
CA LYS A 280 14.92 7.96 2.05
C LYS A 280 14.07 9.14 1.53
N LYS A 281 14.41 9.73 0.39
CA LYS A 281 13.61 10.80 -0.25
C LYS A 281 12.18 10.34 -0.55
N LYS A 282 12.01 9.07 -0.94
CA LYS A 282 10.72 8.41 -1.15
C LYS A 282 9.95 8.06 0.14
N GLY A 283 10.50 8.39 1.31
CA GLY A 283 9.90 8.06 2.61
C GLY A 283 9.91 6.58 2.95
N GLN A 284 10.69 5.77 2.22
CA GLN A 284 10.85 4.34 2.49
C GLN A 284 11.95 4.13 3.52
N VAL A 285 11.53 3.85 4.75
CA VAL A 285 12.40 3.56 5.89
C VAL A 285 11.87 2.36 6.65
N ALA A 286 12.78 1.66 7.33
CA ALA A 286 12.41 0.60 8.27
C ALA A 286 11.57 1.20 9.41
N LYS A 287 10.29 0.80 9.49
CA LYS A 287 9.40 1.12 10.61
C LYS A 287 8.89 -0.16 11.23
N SER A 288 8.99 -0.24 12.55
CA SER A 288 8.39 -1.31 13.35
C SER A 288 7.11 -0.78 13.98
N LYS A 289 6.00 -1.45 13.68
CA LYS A 289 4.70 -1.14 14.29
C LYS A 289 4.75 -1.40 15.81
N GLU A 290 5.45 -2.46 16.22
CA GLU A 290 5.54 -2.87 17.63
C GLU A 290 6.30 -1.86 18.47
N LEU A 291 7.35 -1.23 17.92
CA LEU A 291 8.13 -0.22 18.65
C LEU A 291 7.27 1.00 18.98
N SER A 292 6.46 1.49 18.03
CA SER A 292 5.55 2.63 18.28
C SER A 292 4.52 2.33 19.37
N SER A 293 3.89 1.14 19.32
CA SER A 293 2.92 0.70 20.33
C SER A 293 3.55 0.49 21.70
N THR A 294 4.79 0.00 21.74
CA THR A 294 5.53 -0.22 22.98
C THR A 294 5.96 1.10 23.63
N THR A 295 6.46 2.06 22.86
CA THR A 295 6.85 3.37 23.39
C THR A 295 5.65 4.12 23.99
N THR A 296 4.48 4.02 23.34
CA THR A 296 3.25 4.59 23.90
C THR A 296 2.83 3.89 25.19
N LEU A 297 2.86 2.56 25.23
CA LEU A 297 2.58 1.79 26.44
C LEU A 297 3.54 2.13 27.60
N LEU A 298 4.83 2.22 27.33
CA LEU A 298 5.85 2.62 28.32
C LEU A 298 5.59 4.04 28.83
N THR A 299 5.27 4.97 27.93
CA THR A 299 4.99 6.37 28.29
C THR A 299 3.77 6.45 29.20
N VAL A 300 2.67 5.77 28.85
CA VAL A 300 1.47 5.69 29.70
C VAL A 300 1.80 5.09 31.06
N THR A 301 2.60 4.01 31.09
CA THR A 301 2.99 3.34 32.34
C THR A 301 3.80 4.29 33.24
N ILE A 302 4.80 4.99 32.69
CA ILE A 302 5.63 5.97 33.43
C ILE A 302 4.77 7.15 33.92
N LEU A 303 3.84 7.64 33.10
CA LEU A 303 2.93 8.71 33.50
C LEU A 303 1.97 8.25 34.60
N MET A 304 1.46 7.02 34.57
CA MET A 304 0.66 6.48 35.67
C MET A 304 1.47 6.36 36.96
N MET A 305 2.75 5.97 36.88
CA MET A 305 3.64 5.90 38.04
C MET A 305 3.95 7.28 38.64
N THR A 306 4.14 8.30 37.81
CA THR A 306 4.58 9.64 38.26
C THR A 306 3.42 10.60 38.53
N LEU A 307 2.35 10.55 37.72
CA LEU A 307 1.19 11.45 37.79
C LEU A 307 -0.08 10.75 38.31
N GLY A 308 -0.08 9.43 38.55
CA GLY A 308 -1.27 8.71 38.99
C GLY A 308 -1.91 9.30 40.26
N ALA A 309 -1.11 9.56 41.29
CA ALA A 309 -1.58 10.21 42.52
C ALA A 309 -2.15 11.61 42.25
N TYR A 310 -1.43 12.44 41.50
CA TYR A 310 -1.88 13.77 41.08
C TYR A 310 -3.23 13.71 40.35
N THR A 311 -3.43 12.75 39.44
CA THR A 311 -4.69 12.62 38.69
C THR A 311 -5.85 12.18 39.59
N LEU A 312 -5.62 11.25 40.52
CA LEU A 312 -6.63 10.80 41.47
C LEU A 312 -7.05 11.92 42.43
N ASP A 313 -6.10 12.69 42.94
CA ASP A 313 -6.37 13.81 43.85
C ASP A 313 -7.15 14.93 43.16
N ASN A 314 -6.78 15.28 41.91
CA ASN A 314 -7.52 16.25 41.13
C ASN A 314 -8.93 15.77 40.79
N LEU A 315 -9.10 14.48 40.43
CA LEU A 315 -10.40 13.90 40.14
C LEU A 315 -11.29 13.91 41.40
N LYS A 316 -10.76 13.49 42.55
CA LYS A 316 -11.44 13.60 43.85
C LYS A 316 -11.86 15.04 44.13
N GLY A 317 -10.95 16.01 43.95
CA GLY A 317 -11.23 17.43 44.14
C GLY A 317 -12.31 17.97 43.21
N ILE A 318 -12.32 17.55 41.95
CA ILE A 318 -13.36 17.90 40.97
C ILE A 318 -14.72 17.35 41.42
N VAL A 319 -14.79 16.07 41.78
CA VAL A 319 -16.04 15.44 42.25
C VAL A 319 -16.57 16.18 43.48
N ILE A 320 -15.73 16.45 44.48
CA ILE A 320 -16.12 17.21 45.68
C ILE A 320 -16.61 18.62 45.31
N LEU A 321 -15.92 19.33 44.42
CA LEU A 321 -16.30 20.66 43.96
C LEU A 321 -17.69 20.66 43.32
N PHE A 322 -17.97 19.71 42.43
CA PHE A 322 -19.26 19.63 41.73
C PHE A 322 -20.41 19.17 42.63
N LEU A 323 -20.16 18.22 43.53
CA LEU A 323 -21.17 17.75 44.48
C LEU A 323 -21.53 18.82 45.52
N ASN A 324 -20.56 19.60 46.01
CA ASN A 324 -20.81 20.61 47.03
C ASN A 324 -21.36 21.92 46.47
N ASN A 325 -20.79 22.41 45.35
CA ASN A 325 -21.02 23.79 44.93
C ASN A 325 -22.00 23.94 43.78
N TYR A 326 -22.28 22.88 43.02
CA TYR A 326 -23.04 22.99 41.76
C TYR A 326 -24.25 22.06 41.68
N LEU A 327 -24.46 21.18 42.67
CA LEU A 327 -25.54 20.19 42.67
C LEU A 327 -26.94 20.80 42.88
N THR A 328 -27.04 21.93 43.58
CA THR A 328 -28.31 22.60 43.94
C THR A 328 -28.54 23.91 43.18
N PHE A 329 -27.70 24.25 42.20
CA PHE A 329 -27.79 25.52 41.48
C PHE A 329 -28.96 25.55 40.48
N THR A 330 -29.70 26.66 40.45
CA THR A 330 -30.68 26.93 39.39
C THR A 330 -29.97 27.28 38.09
N LEU A 331 -30.29 26.56 37.00
CA LEU A 331 -29.69 26.76 35.69
C LEU A 331 -30.17 28.07 35.04
N THR A 332 -29.35 29.11 35.11
CA THR A 332 -29.50 30.34 34.31
C THR A 332 -28.41 30.41 33.24
N GLU A 333 -28.58 31.25 32.21
CA GLU A 333 -27.61 31.39 31.12
C GLU A 333 -26.21 31.78 31.61
N TYR A 334 -26.13 32.64 32.62
CA TYR A 334 -24.87 33.05 33.25
C TYR A 334 -24.20 31.91 34.05
N THR A 335 -25.00 31.20 34.87
CA THR A 335 -24.50 30.05 35.65
C THR A 335 -24.03 28.94 34.73
N PHE A 336 -24.74 28.67 33.64
CA PHE A 336 -24.37 27.66 32.65
C PHE A 336 -23.00 27.95 32.01
N LYS A 337 -22.76 29.20 31.57
CA LYS A 337 -21.46 29.62 31.02
C LYS A 337 -20.32 29.43 32.03
N THR A 338 -20.56 29.79 33.29
CA THR A 338 -19.58 29.64 34.37
C THR A 338 -19.26 28.16 34.65
N VAL A 339 -20.28 27.32 34.77
CA VAL A 339 -20.12 25.87 34.98
C VAL A 339 -19.39 25.21 33.81
N LEU A 340 -19.71 25.59 32.57
CA LEU A 340 -19.05 25.08 31.38
C LEU A 340 -17.56 25.46 31.36
N LEU A 341 -17.23 26.73 31.63
CA LEU A 341 -15.85 27.21 31.64
C LEU A 341 -15.02 26.52 32.73
N VAL A 342 -15.56 26.42 33.96
CA VAL A 342 -14.91 25.69 35.07
C VAL A 342 -14.73 24.21 34.72
N SER A 343 -15.72 23.58 34.10
CA SER A 343 -15.62 22.18 33.64
C SER A 343 -14.49 22.01 32.62
N VAL A 344 -14.45 22.84 31.57
CA VAL A 344 -13.41 22.79 30.53
C VAL A 344 -12.02 22.99 31.13
N MET A 345 -11.85 23.97 32.03
CA MET A 345 -10.56 24.20 32.68
C MET A 345 -10.12 23.02 33.55
N LYS A 346 -11.02 22.47 34.37
CA LYS A 346 -10.71 21.35 35.26
C LYS A 346 -10.42 20.06 34.48
N PHE A 347 -11.18 19.79 33.42
CA PHE A 347 -10.87 18.69 32.49
C PHE A 347 -9.54 18.91 31.76
N GLY A 348 -9.22 20.15 31.36
CA GLY A 348 -7.95 20.51 30.75
C GLY A 348 -6.76 20.21 31.67
N ILE A 349 -6.82 20.64 32.94
CA ILE A 349 -5.78 20.40 33.94
C ILE A 349 -5.60 18.89 34.21
N LEU A 350 -6.69 18.11 34.18
CA LEU A 350 -6.64 16.67 34.39
C LEU A 350 -6.03 15.92 33.19
N ILE A 351 -6.41 16.28 31.95
CA ILE A 351 -6.11 15.51 30.74
C ILE A 351 -4.79 15.94 30.07
N LEU A 352 -4.51 17.25 29.98
CA LEU A 352 -3.36 17.76 29.25
C LEU A 352 -2.00 17.21 29.73
N PRO A 353 -1.73 17.08 31.05
CA PRO A 353 -0.47 16.52 31.54
C PRO A 353 -0.24 15.05 31.14
N ILE A 354 -1.29 14.32 30.76
CA ILE A 354 -1.19 12.93 30.29
C ILE A 354 -1.08 12.90 28.76
N VAL A 355 -1.95 13.62 28.06
CA VAL A 355 -2.04 13.55 26.59
C VAL A 355 -0.83 14.18 25.90
N VAL A 356 -0.34 15.31 26.39
CA VAL A 356 0.76 16.04 25.74
C VAL A 356 2.06 15.20 25.72
N PRO A 357 2.51 14.60 26.85
CA PRO A 357 3.69 13.74 26.80
C PRO A 357 3.50 12.48 25.95
N ILE A 358 2.31 11.87 25.92
CA ILE A 358 2.02 10.73 25.02
C ILE A 358 2.16 11.14 23.56
N MET A 359 1.62 12.30 23.18
CA MET A 359 1.73 12.85 21.83
C MET A 359 3.19 13.13 21.45
N ILE A 360 3.95 13.77 22.34
CA ILE A 360 5.38 14.04 22.15
C ILE A 360 6.14 12.72 21.98
N MET A 361 5.90 11.73 22.84
CA MET A 361 6.55 10.43 22.77
C MET A 361 6.17 9.63 21.53
N GLY A 362 4.96 9.80 21.00
CA GLY A 362 4.56 9.25 19.70
C GLY A 362 5.38 9.83 18.55
N ILE A 363 5.62 11.15 18.56
CA ILE A 363 6.47 11.83 17.57
C ILE A 363 7.92 11.35 17.72
N VAL A 364 8.45 11.32 18.95
CA VAL A 364 9.81 10.84 19.25
C VAL A 364 9.99 9.38 18.80
N ALA A 365 9.02 8.50 19.07
CA ALA A 365 9.05 7.10 18.63
C ALA A 365 9.11 6.98 17.10
N SER A 366 8.37 7.83 16.37
CA SER A 366 8.46 7.88 14.91
C SER A 366 9.83 8.39 14.44
N LEU A 367 10.34 9.47 15.05
CA LEU A 367 11.64 10.05 14.70
C LEU A 367 12.81 9.12 15.00
N MET A 368 12.77 8.36 16.10
CA MET A 368 13.79 7.37 16.44
C MET A 368 13.88 6.24 15.39
N GLN A 369 12.76 5.89 14.74
CA GLN A 369 12.73 4.84 13.72
C GLN A 369 13.14 5.35 12.34
N SER A 370 12.60 6.49 11.91
CA SER A 370 12.81 7.01 10.56
C SER A 370 14.02 7.93 10.44
N GLY A 371 14.51 8.48 11.55
CA GLY A 371 15.31 9.71 11.53
C GLY A 371 14.46 10.92 11.08
N PHE A 372 15.12 12.07 10.96
CA PHE A 372 14.49 13.28 10.42
C PHE A 372 14.39 13.17 8.88
N ILE A 373 13.19 12.92 8.37
CA ILE A 373 12.92 12.84 6.92
C ILE A 373 11.68 13.67 6.60
N PHE A 374 11.88 14.76 5.86
CA PHE A 374 10.81 15.60 5.35
C PHE A 374 10.54 15.23 3.89
N THR A 375 9.40 14.58 3.61
CA THR A 375 9.02 14.16 2.25
C THR A 375 7.51 14.19 2.08
N GLY A 376 7.06 14.91 1.05
CA GLY A 376 5.66 14.95 0.62
C GLY A 376 5.31 13.90 -0.43
N GLU A 377 6.26 13.06 -0.86
CA GLU A 377 5.99 12.02 -1.86
C GLU A 377 4.96 10.97 -1.41
N PRO A 378 4.94 10.51 -0.15
CA PRO A 378 3.90 9.61 0.34
C PRO A 378 2.48 10.22 0.36
N LEU A 379 2.36 11.55 0.37
CA LEU A 379 1.08 12.27 0.35
C LEU A 379 0.49 12.36 -1.07
N LYS A 380 1.25 12.03 -2.12
CA LYS A 380 0.74 11.99 -3.49
C LYS A 380 -0.21 10.79 -3.65
N PRO A 381 -1.47 11.00 -4.09
CA PRO A 381 -2.40 9.90 -4.33
C PRO A 381 -1.88 9.04 -5.48
N ASP A 382 -1.46 7.82 -5.18
CA ASP A 382 -1.01 6.83 -6.16
C ASP A 382 -2.15 5.84 -6.43
N LEU A 383 -2.87 6.06 -7.54
CA LEU A 383 -3.99 5.22 -7.96
C LEU A 383 -3.56 3.75 -8.21
N LYS A 384 -2.27 3.47 -8.42
CA LYS A 384 -1.77 2.10 -8.55
C LYS A 384 -1.79 1.34 -7.22
N LYS A 385 -1.72 2.04 -6.08
CA LYS A 385 -1.84 1.43 -4.73
C LYS A 385 -3.29 1.07 -4.38
N LEU A 386 -4.27 1.64 -5.06
CA LEU A 386 -5.69 1.29 -4.92
C LEU A 386 -6.07 0.02 -5.69
N ASN A 387 -5.15 -0.59 -6.45
CA ASN A 387 -5.44 -1.82 -7.17
C ASN A 387 -5.69 -2.98 -6.17
N PRO A 388 -6.94 -3.47 -6.06
CA PRO A 388 -7.32 -4.46 -5.05
C PRO A 388 -6.56 -5.78 -5.23
N ILE A 389 -6.19 -6.14 -6.46
CA ILE A 389 -5.45 -7.38 -6.77
C ILE A 389 -4.05 -7.35 -6.13
N SER A 390 -3.37 -6.20 -6.21
CA SER A 390 -2.05 -6.02 -5.60
C SER A 390 -2.12 -5.98 -4.06
N GLY A 391 -3.23 -5.47 -3.51
CA GLY A 391 -3.54 -5.47 -2.08
C GLY A 391 -3.76 -6.88 -1.55
N PHE A 392 -4.59 -7.69 -2.21
CA PHE A 392 -4.84 -9.08 -1.84
C PHE A 392 -3.59 -9.97 -1.94
N LYS A 393 -2.76 -9.79 -2.98
CA LYS A 393 -1.46 -10.50 -3.08
C LYS A 393 -0.52 -10.15 -1.93
N LYS A 394 -0.57 -8.92 -1.43
CA LYS A 394 0.18 -8.53 -0.21
C LYS A 394 -0.39 -9.19 1.03
N ILE A 395 -1.72 -9.27 1.17
CA ILE A 395 -2.40 -9.91 2.30
C ILE A 395 -2.13 -11.42 2.36
N PHE A 396 -2.09 -12.13 1.22
CA PHE A 396 -1.79 -13.57 1.13
C PHE A 396 -0.32 -13.89 0.82
N SER A 397 0.61 -12.99 1.17
CA SER A 397 2.04 -13.23 0.97
C SER A 397 2.66 -14.02 2.13
N MET A 398 3.81 -14.67 1.90
CA MET A 398 4.61 -15.29 2.98
C MET A 398 4.96 -14.31 4.10
N ARG A 399 5.05 -13.01 3.77
CA ARG A 399 5.23 -11.94 4.77
C ARG A 399 4.07 -11.90 5.76
N SER A 400 2.83 -11.98 5.29
CA SER A 400 1.65 -11.93 6.15
C SER A 400 1.52 -13.14 7.05
N VAL A 401 1.95 -14.32 6.59
CA VAL A 401 2.00 -15.53 7.42
C VAL A 401 3.00 -15.37 8.56
N VAL A 402 4.20 -14.83 8.27
CA VAL A 402 5.21 -14.53 9.29
C VAL A 402 4.70 -13.48 10.28
N ASP A 403 4.06 -12.41 9.79
CA ASP A 403 3.47 -11.37 10.65
C ASP A 403 2.34 -11.94 11.53
N LEU A 404 1.53 -12.87 11.00
CA LEU A 404 0.48 -13.57 11.77
C LEU A 404 1.06 -14.43 12.89
N ILE A 405 2.09 -15.24 12.60
CA ILE A 405 2.77 -16.06 13.61
C ILE A 405 3.38 -15.17 14.70
N LYS A 406 4.02 -14.07 14.32
CA LYS A 406 4.58 -13.09 15.26
C LYS A 406 3.49 -12.52 16.17
N ASN A 407 2.38 -12.07 15.60
CA ASN A 407 1.28 -11.48 16.36
C ASN A 407 0.63 -12.50 17.30
N LEU A 408 0.43 -13.75 16.86
CA LEU A 408 -0.06 -14.84 17.71
C LEU A 408 0.89 -15.11 18.89
N THR A 409 2.21 -15.08 18.63
CA THR A 409 3.22 -15.27 19.67
C THR A 409 3.13 -14.16 20.72
N ILE A 410 3.03 -12.90 20.28
CA ILE A 410 2.88 -11.73 21.17
C ILE A 410 1.62 -11.87 22.02
N VAL A 411 0.47 -12.15 21.40
CA VAL A 411 -0.81 -12.31 22.10
C VAL A 411 -0.72 -13.43 23.13
N THR A 412 -0.20 -14.60 22.74
CA THR A 412 -0.03 -15.74 23.66
C THR A 412 0.83 -15.37 24.86
N LEU A 413 1.92 -14.64 24.63
CA LEU A 413 2.86 -14.24 25.67
C LEU A 413 2.23 -13.21 26.64
N ILE A 414 1.49 -12.23 26.12
CA ILE A 414 0.71 -11.29 26.94
C ILE A 414 -0.36 -12.04 27.75
N SER A 415 -1.08 -12.99 27.14
CA SER A 415 -2.09 -13.80 27.84
C SER A 415 -1.49 -14.62 28.98
N VAL A 416 -0.31 -15.21 28.79
CA VAL A 416 0.40 -15.94 29.85
C VAL A 416 0.79 -15.01 31.00
N ILE A 417 1.27 -13.80 30.71
CA ILE A 417 1.60 -12.80 31.73
C ILE A 417 0.35 -12.37 32.49
N ALA A 418 -0.73 -12.05 31.79
CA ALA A 418 -1.99 -11.65 32.40
C ALA A 418 -2.55 -12.77 33.29
N TYR A 419 -2.57 -14.02 32.80
CA TYR A 419 -3.02 -15.17 33.58
C TYR A 419 -2.19 -15.37 34.85
N LYS A 420 -0.84 -15.33 34.74
CA LYS A 420 0.05 -15.43 35.90
C LYS A 420 -0.15 -14.27 36.88
N PHE A 421 -0.33 -13.06 36.38
CA PHE A 421 -0.57 -11.87 37.19
C PHE A 421 -1.86 -12.01 38.01
N VAL A 422 -2.96 -12.38 37.37
CA VAL A 422 -4.25 -12.58 38.04
C VAL A 422 -4.16 -13.71 39.05
N LYS A 423 -3.55 -14.84 38.69
CA LYS A 423 -3.35 -15.98 39.59
C LYS A 423 -2.56 -15.59 40.85
N ASN A 424 -1.47 -14.83 40.69
CA ASN A 424 -0.62 -14.42 41.81
C ASN A 424 -1.30 -13.38 42.72
N ASN A 425 -2.13 -12.51 42.15
CA ASN A 425 -2.83 -11.46 42.90
C ASN A 425 -4.26 -11.85 43.31
N TYR A 426 -4.71 -13.07 43.01
CA TYR A 426 -6.09 -13.52 43.23
C TYR A 426 -6.59 -13.28 44.66
N MET A 427 -5.79 -13.67 45.66
CA MET A 427 -6.13 -13.48 47.07
C MET A 427 -6.19 -11.99 47.47
N GLN A 428 -5.32 -11.15 46.92
CA GLN A 428 -5.37 -9.71 47.17
C GLN A 428 -6.62 -9.08 46.55
N ILE A 429 -6.93 -9.44 45.30
CA ILE A 429 -8.13 -8.96 44.60
C ILE A 429 -9.39 -9.33 45.37
N MET A 430 -9.48 -10.55 45.91
CA MET A 430 -10.62 -10.97 46.72
C MET A 430 -10.76 -10.17 48.01
N ASN A 431 -9.64 -9.81 48.64
CA ASN A 431 -9.62 -9.03 49.89
C ASN A 431 -9.94 -7.54 49.69
N TYR A 432 -9.94 -7.02 48.46
CA TYR A 432 -10.24 -5.61 48.19
C TYR A 432 -11.70 -5.24 48.47
N GLY A 433 -12.62 -6.21 48.44
CA GLY A 433 -14.01 -6.00 48.86
C GLY A 433 -14.16 -5.64 50.34
N SER A 434 -13.12 -5.85 51.16
CA SER A 434 -13.11 -5.54 52.59
C SER A 434 -12.37 -4.23 52.92
N LEU A 435 -11.84 -3.52 51.91
CA LEU A 435 -11.14 -2.25 52.09
C LEU A 435 -12.12 -1.07 52.22
N LYS A 436 -11.69 -0.02 52.92
CA LYS A 436 -12.39 1.28 52.92
C LYS A 436 -12.35 1.90 51.52
N ILE A 437 -13.40 2.63 51.15
CA ILE A 437 -13.57 3.27 49.82
C ILE A 437 -12.33 4.08 49.41
N GLU A 438 -11.69 4.77 50.36
CA GLU A 438 -10.50 5.58 50.10
C GLU A 438 -9.27 4.75 49.68
N ALA A 439 -9.12 3.54 50.22
CA ALA A 439 -7.98 2.66 49.95
C ALA A 439 -8.16 1.83 48.66
N ILE A 440 -9.41 1.63 48.21
CA ILE A 440 -9.72 0.81 47.04
C ILE A 440 -9.08 1.39 45.77
N LEU A 441 -9.19 2.70 45.55
CA LEU A 441 -8.64 3.37 44.35
C LEU A 441 -7.11 3.25 44.27
N ALA A 442 -6.42 3.41 45.40
CA ALA A 442 -4.96 3.27 45.46
C ALA A 442 -4.50 1.81 45.27
N ALA A 443 -5.18 0.86 45.90
CA ALA A 443 -4.89 -0.57 45.78
C ALA A 443 -5.17 -1.09 44.36
N PHE A 444 -6.25 -0.63 43.73
CA PHE A 444 -6.55 -0.95 42.34
C PHE A 444 -5.52 -0.32 41.38
N GLY A 445 -5.18 0.95 41.61
CA GLY A 445 -4.17 1.66 40.82
C GLY A 445 -2.80 0.97 40.83
N SER A 446 -2.36 0.44 41.98
CA SER A 446 -1.07 -0.27 42.06
C SER A 446 -1.08 -1.59 41.29
N LEU A 447 -2.17 -2.35 41.30
CA LEU A 447 -2.31 -3.55 40.46
C LEU A 447 -2.28 -3.20 38.97
N VAL A 448 -2.99 -2.14 38.56
CA VAL A 448 -2.99 -1.68 37.16
C VAL A 448 -1.58 -1.27 36.74
N ILE A 449 -0.85 -0.53 37.57
CA ILE A 449 0.53 -0.13 37.27
C ILE A 449 1.45 -1.37 37.17
N ASP A 450 1.35 -2.32 38.09
CA ASP A 450 2.23 -3.51 38.11
C ASP A 450 2.02 -4.42 36.88
N ILE A 451 0.77 -4.65 36.45
CA ILE A 451 0.51 -5.43 35.23
C ILE A 451 0.97 -4.69 33.97
N PHE A 452 0.71 -3.38 33.88
CA PHE A 452 1.17 -2.56 32.75
C PHE A 452 2.69 -2.54 32.65
N PHE A 453 3.39 -2.41 33.78
CA PHE A 453 4.86 -2.44 33.84
C PHE A 453 5.43 -3.78 33.35
N LYS A 454 4.86 -4.91 33.82
CA LYS A 454 5.28 -6.26 33.38
C LYS A 454 5.07 -6.46 31.88
N ILE A 455 3.93 -6.02 31.34
CA ILE A 455 3.65 -6.09 29.89
C ILE A 455 4.60 -5.16 29.12
N ALA A 456 4.85 -3.95 29.63
CA ALA A 456 5.68 -2.96 28.95
C ALA A 456 7.14 -3.40 28.80
N ILE A 457 7.74 -4.03 29.82
CA ILE A 457 9.10 -4.59 29.74
C ILE A 457 9.20 -5.67 28.66
N VAL A 458 8.22 -6.57 28.62
CA VAL A 458 8.21 -7.67 27.65
C VAL A 458 8.01 -7.16 26.24
N MET A 459 7.10 -6.20 26.06
CA MET A 459 6.89 -5.51 24.78
C MET A 459 8.14 -4.73 24.35
N LEU A 460 8.90 -4.16 25.29
CA LEU A 460 10.19 -3.52 25.01
C LEU A 460 11.18 -4.52 24.40
N ILE A 461 11.34 -5.70 24.99
CA ILE A 461 12.23 -6.74 24.45
C ILE A 461 11.78 -7.16 23.05
N ILE A 462 10.48 -7.45 22.88
CA ILE A 462 9.93 -7.91 21.60
C ILE A 462 10.08 -6.83 20.51
N SER A 463 9.79 -5.58 20.84
CA SER A 463 9.86 -4.48 19.87
C SER A 463 11.29 -4.15 19.43
N VAL A 464 12.29 -4.31 20.31
CA VAL A 464 13.70 -4.19 19.94
C VAL A 464 14.09 -5.29 18.93
N ILE A 465 13.67 -6.53 19.17
CA ILE A 465 13.91 -7.66 18.25
C ILE A 465 13.21 -7.41 16.90
N ASP A 466 11.94 -6.99 16.92
CA ASP A 466 11.17 -6.68 15.71
C ASP A 466 11.83 -5.53 14.93
N PHE A 467 12.27 -4.47 15.59
CA PHE A 467 12.98 -3.36 14.95
C PHE A 467 14.29 -3.81 14.29
N ALA A 468 15.08 -4.65 14.96
CA ALA A 468 16.31 -5.21 14.40
C ALA A 468 16.01 -6.05 13.14
N TYR A 469 14.97 -6.88 13.18
CA TYR A 469 14.53 -7.66 12.03
C TYR A 469 14.03 -6.79 10.86
N GLN A 470 13.21 -5.76 11.14
CA GLN A 470 12.73 -4.83 10.10
C GLN A 470 13.87 -4.04 9.48
N LYS A 471 14.88 -3.65 10.27
CA LYS A 471 16.08 -2.97 9.77
C LYS A 471 16.90 -3.88 8.87
N TYR A 472 17.13 -5.14 9.28
CA TYR A 472 17.80 -6.14 8.45
C TYR A 472 17.06 -6.37 7.13
N LYS A 473 15.73 -6.57 7.20
CA LYS A 473 14.88 -6.81 6.04
C LYS A 473 14.88 -5.63 5.07
N HIS A 474 14.76 -4.40 5.57
CA HIS A 474 14.79 -3.21 4.73
C HIS A 474 16.13 -3.08 3.99
N ASN A 475 17.25 -3.36 4.66
CA ASN A 475 18.56 -3.39 4.01
C ASN A 475 18.64 -4.47 2.93
N LYS A 476 18.03 -5.65 3.16
CA LYS A 476 17.96 -6.73 2.16
C LYS A 476 17.10 -6.33 0.95
N GLU A 477 15.99 -5.64 1.15
CA GLU A 477 15.12 -5.14 0.07
C GLU A 477 15.82 -4.06 -0.78
N LEU A 478 16.77 -3.32 -0.21
CA LEU A 478 17.53 -2.29 -0.91
C LEU A 478 18.65 -2.83 -1.81
N LYS A 479 19.04 -4.10 -1.67
CA LYS A 479 20.10 -4.71 -2.47
C LYS A 479 19.89 -4.50 -3.98
N MET A 480 20.99 -4.52 -4.71
CA MET A 480 21.02 -4.25 -6.14
C MET A 480 21.49 -5.46 -6.92
N SER A 481 21.06 -5.56 -8.17
CA SER A 481 21.69 -6.47 -9.12
C SER A 481 22.90 -5.78 -9.75
N MET A 482 23.84 -6.57 -10.27
CA MET A 482 25.00 -6.05 -10.99
C MET A 482 24.60 -5.18 -12.21
N GLN A 483 23.46 -5.47 -12.83
CA GLN A 483 22.91 -4.65 -13.92
C GLN A 483 22.38 -3.30 -13.41
N GLU A 484 21.62 -3.28 -12.29
CA GLU A 484 21.13 -2.04 -11.67
C GLU A 484 22.28 -1.10 -11.30
N ILE A 485 23.40 -1.65 -10.79
CA ILE A 485 24.60 -0.85 -10.45
C ILE A 485 25.22 -0.24 -11.71
N LYS A 486 25.41 -1.03 -12.78
CA LYS A 486 25.97 -0.54 -14.05
C LYS A 486 25.10 0.56 -14.66
N GLU A 487 23.78 0.43 -14.59
CA GLU A 487 22.85 1.47 -15.04
C GLU A 487 22.92 2.73 -14.18
N GLU A 488 23.04 2.59 -12.86
CA GLU A 488 23.20 3.74 -11.96
C GLU A 488 24.51 4.51 -12.22
N TYR A 489 25.61 3.80 -12.50
CA TYR A 489 26.87 4.40 -12.94
C TYR A 489 26.71 5.16 -14.26
N LYS A 490 26.05 4.56 -15.26
CA LYS A 490 25.76 5.21 -16.55
C LYS A 490 24.92 6.48 -16.38
N GLN A 491 23.97 6.49 -15.45
CA GLN A 491 23.14 7.67 -15.18
C GLN A 491 23.90 8.79 -14.44
N GLN A 492 24.90 8.45 -13.60
CA GLN A 492 25.71 9.45 -12.89
C GLN A 492 26.78 10.08 -13.78
N GLU A 493 27.52 9.26 -14.55
CA GLU A 493 28.64 9.75 -15.37
C GLU A 493 28.22 10.14 -16.79
N GLY A 494 26.98 9.79 -17.18
CA GLY A 494 26.46 9.90 -18.54
C GLY A 494 26.93 8.74 -19.41
N ASP A 495 26.15 8.40 -20.45
CA ASP A 495 26.55 7.35 -21.38
C ASP A 495 27.83 7.77 -22.13
N PRO A 496 28.93 6.99 -22.04
CA PRO A 496 30.18 7.28 -22.75
C PRO A 496 29.97 7.52 -24.25
N GLN A 497 29.01 6.81 -24.86
CA GLN A 497 28.69 6.97 -26.28
C GLN A 497 28.03 8.32 -26.58
N ILE A 498 27.17 8.81 -25.67
CA ILE A 498 26.53 10.12 -25.82
C ILE A 498 27.56 11.23 -25.65
N LYS A 499 28.45 11.13 -24.66
CA LYS A 499 29.53 12.11 -24.44
C LYS A 499 30.49 12.19 -25.63
N SER A 500 30.79 11.05 -26.25
CA SER A 500 31.59 10.98 -27.49
C SER A 500 30.86 11.62 -28.68
N LYS A 501 29.58 11.32 -28.90
CA LYS A 501 28.78 11.92 -29.98
C LYS A 501 28.63 13.43 -29.86
N ILE A 502 28.45 13.95 -28.64
CA ILE A 502 28.39 15.39 -28.39
C ILE A 502 29.70 16.07 -28.79
N ARG A 503 30.85 15.51 -28.40
CA ARG A 503 32.17 16.05 -28.79
C ARG A 503 32.39 16.01 -30.30
N GLN A 504 31.96 14.93 -30.96
CA GLN A 504 32.06 14.82 -32.42
C GLN A 504 31.24 15.91 -33.12
N LYS A 505 29.98 16.08 -32.73
CA LYS A 505 29.09 17.10 -33.31
C LYS A 505 29.55 18.53 -33.04
N GLN A 506 30.14 18.79 -31.87
CA GLN A 506 30.76 20.08 -31.55
C GLN A 506 31.94 20.42 -32.48
N ARG A 507 32.78 19.42 -32.81
CA ARG A 507 33.89 19.60 -33.77
C ARG A 507 33.37 19.89 -35.18
N GLU A 508 32.35 19.16 -35.64
CA GLU A 508 31.73 19.38 -36.95
C GLU A 508 31.15 20.79 -37.11
N MET A 509 30.47 21.32 -36.07
CA MET A 509 29.94 22.68 -36.10
C MET A 509 31.03 23.76 -36.12
N ALA A 510 32.14 23.55 -35.39
CA ALA A 510 33.26 24.48 -35.40
C ALA A 510 33.94 24.55 -36.78
N SER A 511 34.13 23.40 -37.43
CA SER A 511 34.66 23.35 -38.81
C SER A 511 33.72 23.97 -39.84
N GLY A 512 32.40 23.90 -39.63
CA GLY A 512 31.41 24.53 -40.51
C GLY A 512 31.47 26.07 -40.50
N ARG A 513 31.65 26.68 -39.33
CA ARG A 513 31.78 28.15 -39.20
C ARG A 513 33.04 28.68 -39.87
N MET A 514 34.17 28.00 -39.63
CA MET A 514 35.45 28.36 -40.26
C MET A 514 35.38 28.39 -41.79
N MET A 515 34.59 27.51 -42.42
CA MET A 515 34.42 27.49 -43.88
C MET A 515 33.51 28.60 -44.40
N GLN A 516 32.60 29.12 -43.58
CA GLN A 516 31.71 30.23 -43.94
C GLN A 516 32.45 31.58 -43.96
N ASP A 517 33.57 31.69 -43.26
CA ASP A 517 34.36 32.93 -43.16
C ASP A 517 35.47 33.01 -44.24
N VAL A 518 35.70 31.93 -44.99
CA VAL A 518 36.69 31.89 -46.10
C VAL A 518 36.36 32.88 -47.23
N PRO A 519 35.10 33.05 -47.68
CA PRO A 519 34.73 34.03 -48.73
C PRO A 519 35.12 35.47 -48.41
N ASP A 520 35.22 35.83 -47.12
CA ASP A 520 35.60 37.18 -46.67
C ASP A 520 37.11 37.40 -46.62
N ALA A 521 37.92 36.41 -47.00
CA ALA A 521 39.37 36.51 -46.95
C ALA A 521 39.94 37.39 -48.07
N THR A 522 41.00 38.13 -47.75
CA THR A 522 41.74 38.97 -48.69
C THR A 522 42.74 38.16 -49.51
N VAL A 523 43.33 37.12 -48.91
CA VAL A 523 44.29 36.21 -49.53
C VAL A 523 44.28 34.84 -48.86
N VAL A 524 44.54 33.79 -49.64
CA VAL A 524 44.84 32.45 -49.10
C VAL A 524 46.31 32.09 -49.34
N ILE A 525 47.05 31.85 -48.26
CA ILE A 525 48.45 31.41 -48.28
C ILE A 525 48.50 29.89 -48.22
N THR A 526 49.23 29.27 -49.14
CA THR A 526 49.28 27.80 -49.25
C THR A 526 50.68 27.23 -49.13
N ASN A 527 50.73 26.01 -48.59
CA ASN A 527 51.81 25.05 -48.80
C ASN A 527 51.21 23.95 -49.69
N PRO A 528 51.62 23.83 -50.97
CA PRO A 528 50.81 23.30 -52.08
C PRO A 528 49.95 22.06 -51.81
N THR A 529 50.53 21.10 -51.09
CA THR A 529 49.93 19.79 -50.86
C THR A 529 49.34 19.59 -49.47
N HIS A 530 49.62 20.48 -48.51
CA HIS A 530 49.33 20.20 -47.09
C HIS A 530 48.61 21.29 -46.33
N LEU A 531 48.79 22.58 -46.65
CA LEU A 531 48.23 23.68 -45.82
C LEU A 531 47.58 24.76 -46.67
N ALA A 532 46.48 25.31 -46.16
CA ALA A 532 45.86 26.53 -46.66
C ALA A 532 45.42 27.40 -45.48
N ILE A 533 45.81 28.67 -45.50
CA ILE A 533 45.49 29.66 -44.48
C ILE A 533 44.87 30.87 -45.15
N ALA A 534 43.64 31.20 -44.76
CA ALA A 534 42.92 32.36 -45.26
C ALA A 534 43.09 33.53 -44.29
N ILE A 535 43.50 34.68 -44.81
CA ILE A 535 43.75 35.91 -44.05
C ILE A 535 42.83 37.01 -44.55
N LYS A 536 42.15 37.68 -43.63
CA LYS A 536 41.34 38.88 -43.89
C LYS A 536 42.09 40.13 -43.44
N TYR A 537 42.14 41.11 -44.32
CA TYR A 537 42.70 42.44 -44.06
C TYR A 537 41.88 43.50 -44.79
N GLU A 538 41.44 44.51 -44.04
CA GLU A 538 40.65 45.64 -44.55
C GLU A 538 41.52 46.88 -44.73
N GLN A 539 41.51 47.45 -45.93
CA GLN A 539 42.38 48.56 -46.29
C GLN A 539 41.85 49.87 -45.69
N GLY A 540 42.59 50.46 -44.75
CA GLY A 540 42.20 51.70 -44.05
C GLY A 540 41.63 51.48 -42.64
N GLY A 541 41.65 50.25 -42.11
CA GLY A 541 41.39 49.96 -40.70
C GLY A 541 42.66 49.99 -39.84
N ASP A 542 42.53 50.33 -38.56
CA ASP A 542 43.64 50.36 -37.57
C ASP A 542 44.06 48.97 -37.04
N GLY A 543 43.49 47.89 -37.59
CA GLY A 543 43.69 46.51 -37.11
C GLY A 543 44.75 45.72 -37.87
N ALA A 544 45.38 44.77 -37.17
CA ALA A 544 46.24 43.75 -37.77
C ALA A 544 45.44 42.80 -38.69
N PRO A 545 46.04 42.17 -39.71
CA PRO A 545 45.38 41.10 -40.46
C PRO A 545 44.95 39.96 -39.52
N ILE A 546 43.78 39.37 -39.78
CA ILE A 546 43.21 38.30 -38.95
C ILE A 546 43.17 37.00 -39.74
N VAL A 547 43.51 35.90 -39.09
CA VAL A 547 43.39 34.57 -39.70
C VAL A 547 41.95 34.08 -39.63
N VAL A 548 41.28 33.94 -40.77
CA VAL A 548 39.85 33.56 -40.83
C VAL A 548 39.64 32.06 -41.06
N ALA A 549 40.62 31.36 -41.63
CA ALA A 549 40.59 29.89 -41.70
C ALA A 549 41.99 29.31 -41.74
N ILE A 550 42.16 28.14 -41.12
CA ILE A 550 43.39 27.35 -41.15
C ILE A 550 43.01 25.89 -41.42
N GLY A 551 43.58 25.30 -42.46
CA GLY A 551 43.30 23.91 -42.82
C GLY A 551 44.57 23.14 -43.16
N ALA A 552 44.53 21.84 -42.84
CA ALA A 552 45.49 20.85 -43.30
C ALA A 552 44.81 19.79 -44.18
N ASP A 553 45.55 19.24 -45.15
CA ASP A 553 45.15 18.16 -46.05
C ASP A 553 43.76 18.39 -46.68
N ASN A 554 42.75 17.56 -46.38
CA ASN A 554 41.40 17.68 -46.95
C ASN A 554 40.73 19.03 -46.64
N VAL A 555 40.99 19.59 -45.46
CA VAL A 555 40.48 20.92 -45.08
C VAL A 555 41.17 22.00 -45.91
N ALA A 556 42.47 21.84 -46.20
CA ALA A 556 43.22 22.76 -47.05
C ALA A 556 42.73 22.72 -48.51
N ILE A 557 42.38 21.53 -49.03
CA ILE A 557 41.78 21.38 -50.36
C ILE A 557 40.47 22.17 -50.42
N LYS A 558 39.62 22.01 -49.42
CA LYS A 558 38.32 22.68 -49.38
C LYS A 558 38.41 24.21 -49.23
N ILE A 559 39.38 24.72 -48.45
CA ILE A 559 39.66 26.16 -48.37
C ILE A 559 40.10 26.70 -49.75
N LYS A 560 40.93 25.95 -50.49
CA LYS A 560 41.36 26.35 -51.85
C LYS A 560 40.20 26.32 -52.86
N GLU A 561 39.30 25.34 -52.75
CA GLU A 561 38.08 25.26 -53.58
C GLU A 561 37.20 26.50 -53.34
N ILE A 562 36.86 26.79 -52.08
CA ILE A 562 36.02 27.95 -51.73
C ILE A 562 36.70 29.27 -52.14
N ALA A 563 38.01 29.38 -51.94
CA ALA A 563 38.77 30.56 -52.35
C ALA A 563 38.76 30.76 -53.88
N SER A 564 38.84 29.67 -54.64
CA SER A 564 38.76 29.73 -56.11
C SER A 564 37.34 30.06 -56.59
N GLU A 565 36.31 29.54 -55.91
CA GLU A 565 34.89 29.84 -56.22
C GLU A 565 34.51 31.31 -55.93
N ASN A 566 35.21 31.97 -54.99
CA ASN A 566 34.94 33.36 -54.59
C ASN A 566 36.01 34.35 -55.11
N ASP A 567 36.81 33.95 -56.11
CA ASP A 567 37.85 34.78 -56.74
C ASP A 567 38.87 35.38 -55.75
N ILE A 568 39.18 34.64 -54.67
CA ILE A 568 40.18 35.02 -53.67
C ILE A 568 41.57 34.58 -54.14
N PRO A 569 42.54 35.51 -54.22
CA PRO A 569 43.90 35.18 -54.66
C PRO A 569 44.57 34.13 -53.77
N ILE A 570 45.09 33.07 -54.40
CA ILE A 570 45.84 32.01 -53.74
C ILE A 570 47.33 32.23 -54.00
N ILE A 571 48.11 32.46 -52.94
CA ILE A 571 49.56 32.69 -53.01
C ILE A 571 50.30 31.52 -52.36
N GLU A 572 51.27 30.95 -53.07
CA GLU A 572 52.12 29.91 -52.52
C GLU A 572 53.25 30.54 -51.69
N ASN A 573 53.30 30.25 -50.39
CA ASN A 573 54.43 30.61 -49.54
C ASN A 573 54.58 29.58 -48.40
N LYS A 574 55.41 28.55 -48.64
CA LYS A 574 55.57 27.42 -47.70
C LYS A 574 56.10 27.84 -46.32
N PRO A 575 57.12 28.72 -46.20
CA PRO A 575 57.59 29.19 -44.90
C PRO A 575 56.51 29.89 -44.07
N VAL A 576 55.79 30.84 -44.67
CA VAL A 576 54.75 31.61 -43.97
C VAL A 576 53.56 30.73 -43.62
N ALA A 577 53.14 29.84 -44.52
CA ALA A 577 52.04 28.92 -44.26
C ALA A 577 52.33 27.97 -43.08
N ARG A 578 53.56 27.43 -43.00
CA ARG A 578 53.95 26.55 -41.89
C ARG A 578 54.07 27.28 -40.56
N LEU A 579 54.55 28.53 -40.59
CA LEU A 579 54.70 29.35 -39.39
C LEU A 579 53.33 29.69 -38.79
N ILE A 580 52.41 30.21 -39.61
CA ILE A 580 51.05 30.56 -39.18
C ILE A 580 50.29 29.32 -38.68
N TYR A 581 50.39 28.19 -39.38
CA TYR A 581 49.74 26.94 -38.96
C TYR A 581 50.20 26.43 -37.59
N LYS A 582 51.46 26.70 -37.22
CA LYS A 582 52.04 26.21 -35.98
C LYS A 582 51.76 27.14 -34.79
N GLU A 583 51.69 28.45 -35.03
CA GLU A 583 51.71 29.45 -33.96
C GLU A 583 50.37 30.18 -33.76
N LEU A 584 49.44 30.11 -34.72
CA LEU A 584 48.17 30.85 -34.66
C LEU A 584 46.96 29.93 -34.78
N GLU A 585 45.87 30.32 -34.10
CA GLU A 585 44.55 29.70 -34.21
C GLU A 585 43.61 30.59 -35.05
N VAL A 586 42.54 30.00 -35.59
CA VAL A 586 41.50 30.73 -36.34
C VAL A 586 40.89 31.83 -35.45
N GLY A 587 40.80 33.04 -35.99
CA GLY A 587 40.34 34.25 -35.30
C GLY A 587 41.46 35.08 -34.66
N SER A 588 42.71 34.62 -34.71
CA SER A 588 43.86 35.35 -34.15
C SER A 588 44.36 36.45 -35.09
N GLU A 589 44.76 37.59 -34.52
CA GLU A 589 45.52 38.62 -35.23
C GLU A 589 46.94 38.13 -35.53
N ILE A 590 47.47 38.50 -36.69
CA ILE A 590 48.87 38.23 -37.03
C ILE A 590 49.76 38.98 -36.02
N PRO A 591 50.76 38.34 -35.41
CA PRO A 591 51.67 39.00 -34.48
C PRO A 591 52.74 39.83 -35.21
N ALA A 592 53.33 40.80 -34.51
CA ALA A 592 54.20 41.83 -35.11
C ALA A 592 55.46 41.26 -35.79
N ASP A 593 55.96 40.13 -35.33
CA ASP A 593 57.08 39.38 -35.88
C ASP A 593 56.77 38.76 -37.26
N MET A 594 55.50 38.52 -37.58
CA MET A 594 55.04 37.98 -38.87
C MET A 594 54.53 39.05 -39.85
N TYR A 595 54.39 40.31 -39.42
CA TYR A 595 53.85 41.39 -40.24
C TYR A 595 54.58 41.60 -41.55
N GLN A 596 55.91 41.58 -41.54
CA GLN A 596 56.68 41.82 -42.75
C GLN A 596 56.35 40.77 -43.83
N ALA A 597 56.33 39.50 -43.45
CA ALA A 597 56.08 38.40 -44.37
C ALA A 597 54.63 38.37 -44.89
N VAL A 598 53.65 38.73 -44.05
CA VAL A 598 52.24 38.81 -44.46
C VAL A 598 51.97 40.07 -45.30
N ALA A 599 52.58 41.21 -44.98
CA ALA A 599 52.44 42.46 -45.71
C ALA A 599 53.01 42.37 -47.14
N GLU A 600 54.11 41.66 -47.35
CA GLU A 600 54.66 41.39 -48.69
C GLU A 600 53.66 40.63 -49.57
N ILE A 601 52.98 39.64 -48.99
CA ILE A 601 51.95 38.84 -49.69
C ILE A 601 50.72 39.69 -49.98
N LEU A 602 50.24 40.49 -49.02
CA LEU A 602 49.12 41.40 -49.23
C LEU A 602 49.44 42.46 -50.30
N ALA A 603 50.64 43.04 -50.27
CA ALA A 603 51.09 44.01 -51.27
C ALA A 603 51.14 43.40 -52.69
N LEU A 604 51.58 42.14 -52.81
CA LEU A 604 51.53 41.39 -54.07
C LEU A 604 50.09 41.24 -54.57
N VAL A 605 49.15 40.89 -53.68
CA VAL A 605 47.73 40.74 -54.02
C VAL A 605 47.10 42.06 -54.48
N TYR A 606 47.36 43.17 -53.80
CA TYR A 606 46.86 44.49 -54.22
C TYR A 606 47.48 44.96 -55.54
N LYS A 607 48.71 44.56 -55.84
CA LYS A 607 49.35 44.82 -57.13
C LYS A 607 48.71 44.00 -58.26
N LEU A 608 48.27 42.78 -57.96
CA LEU A 608 47.54 41.91 -58.90
C LEU A 608 46.11 42.41 -59.16
N LYS A 609 45.42 42.99 -58.16
CA LYS A 609 44.07 43.57 -58.32
C LYS A 609 44.03 44.95 -59.00
N LYS A 610 45.17 45.65 -59.13
CA LYS A 610 45.29 46.97 -59.81
C LYS A 610 45.65 46.89 -61.29
N LYS A 611 45.91 45.69 -61.81
CA LYS A 611 45.96 45.37 -63.24
C LYS A 611 44.64 44.76 -63.65
#